data_AF-A0A963NSY0-F1
#
_entry.id   AF-A0A963NSY0-F1
#
_cell.length_a   1.000
_cell.length_b   1.000
_cell.length_c   1.000
_cell.angle_alpha   90.00
_cell.angle_beta   90.00
_cell.angle_gamma   90.00
#
_symmetry.space_group_name_H-M   'P 1'
#
loop_
_entity.id
_entity.type
_entity.pdbx_description
1 polymer ?
#
loop_
_entity_poly.entity_id
_entity_poly.type
_entity_poly.pdbx_seq_one_letter_code
_entity_poly.pdbx_strand_id
1 'polypeptide(L)'
;MKKKNDDSVFSSRFNNRRDFIMGGVAIGASAGLMVPNVASAAITSDHYISVGNGGMFASLHAAAAAAALLNPTASNWVVISMLPGSYDLTLESTELELPDFTELTGVSRHGCIVLGNGNKNIRVNAHNRISNCTIKYSGVGNRSGAIRQQEHVSSSMQSFLDIDNVNFDIYSTKRCAIWVQAMERCIIRNCFIQTSGIGVEIAGAGQIFISGTHCRLVGNAPGNTNPHYAIRLLSVSTRIWVDGGTWATGYGSPEINDESGADIVIFQSEAKSSSRMELNNVWSIARNNSGTLTGTRVTCADVAAPSAWIRVRGGYFQAEDPGGAGMRYDLMNSGGGRLEVQSPRYKTLFGNSYSANGAGVRTITDSFYNPKYNDDGIKLIDASGNPGGMVVMLSEGGAAQIIGAEQVIIRIDDSGNEVIIDGHNTPINGAFTRTLGSAKYSKMVLRYVGSIGWIVLHE
;
A
#
# COMPACT_ATOMS: atom_id res chain seq x y z
N MET A 1 -34.13 35.88 31.61
CA MET A 1 -33.53 34.55 31.33
C MET A 1 -32.61 34.68 30.13
N LYS A 2 -31.29 34.68 30.32
CA LYS A 2 -30.30 34.61 29.23
C LYS A 2 -29.52 33.30 29.41
N LYS A 3 -29.65 32.39 28.44
CA LYS A 3 -28.80 31.21 28.30
C LYS A 3 -27.38 31.67 27.96
N LYS A 4 -26.40 31.35 28.82
CA LYS A 4 -25.01 31.15 28.43
C LYS A 4 -24.93 29.73 27.89
N ASN A 5 -24.43 29.52 26.67
CA ASN A 5 -24.03 28.20 26.20
C ASN A 5 -22.51 28.19 25.94
N ASP A 6 -21.93 27.09 26.38
CA ASP A 6 -20.52 26.75 26.49
C ASP A 6 -19.84 26.46 25.14
N ASP A 7 -19.15 27.43 24.54
CA ASP A 7 -18.27 27.20 23.38
C ASP A 7 -16.77 27.36 23.71
N SER A 8 -16.39 27.72 24.94
CA SER A 8 -14.99 28.01 25.29
C SER A 8 -14.19 26.81 25.82
N VAL A 9 -14.80 25.63 25.98
CA VAL A 9 -14.13 24.45 26.60
C VAL A 9 -13.54 23.49 25.56
N PHE A 10 -14.00 23.51 24.31
CA PHE A 10 -13.47 22.64 23.24
C PHE A 10 -12.31 23.26 22.43
N SER A 11 -12.18 24.59 22.41
CA SER A 11 -11.13 25.29 21.67
C SER A 11 -9.76 25.28 22.38
N SER A 12 -9.72 25.30 23.72
CA SER A 12 -8.44 25.42 24.47
C SER A 12 -7.64 24.11 24.56
N ARG A 13 -8.28 22.94 24.43
CA ARG A 13 -7.60 21.64 24.52
C ARG A 13 -6.82 21.27 23.25
N PHE A 14 -7.22 21.77 22.08
CA PHE A 14 -6.51 21.53 20.82
C PHE A 14 -5.27 22.41 20.67
N ASN A 15 -5.30 23.65 21.15
CA ASN A 15 -4.13 24.54 21.14
C ASN A 15 -3.04 24.07 22.12
N ASN A 16 -3.41 23.61 23.32
CA ASN A 16 -2.44 23.13 24.31
C ASN A 16 -1.64 21.90 23.85
N ARG A 17 -2.19 21.06 22.96
CA ARG A 17 -1.47 19.89 22.40
C ARG A 17 -0.48 20.30 21.30
N ARG A 18 -0.85 21.28 20.48
CA ARG A 18 0.05 21.85 19.46
C ARG A 18 1.16 22.67 20.11
N ASP A 19 0.86 23.43 21.15
CA ASP A 19 1.84 24.21 21.91
C ASP A 19 2.75 23.32 22.78
N PHE A 20 2.29 22.16 23.24
CA PHE A 20 3.16 21.15 23.89
C PHE A 20 4.11 20.49 22.88
N ILE A 21 3.65 20.17 21.67
CA ILE A 21 4.49 19.59 20.60
C ILE A 21 5.49 20.63 20.07
N MET A 22 5.08 21.89 19.88
CA MET A 22 5.96 22.97 19.44
C MET A 22 6.89 23.46 20.57
N GLY A 23 6.44 23.42 21.83
CA GLY A 23 7.26 23.69 23.00
C GLY A 23 8.34 22.63 23.23
N GLY A 24 8.06 21.35 22.92
CA GLY A 24 9.06 20.28 22.91
C GLY A 24 10.13 20.43 21.83
N VAL A 25 9.80 21.06 20.69
CA VAL A 25 10.77 21.39 19.62
C VAL A 25 11.63 22.60 20.01
N ALA A 26 11.10 23.54 20.80
CA ALA A 26 11.85 24.72 21.25
C ALA A 26 12.87 24.43 22.36
N ILE A 27 12.65 23.40 23.21
CA ILE A 27 13.62 23.00 24.25
C ILE A 27 14.81 22.22 23.64
N GLY A 28 14.70 21.73 22.40
CA GLY A 28 15.81 21.16 21.63
C GLY A 28 16.74 22.19 20.97
N ALA A 29 16.42 23.48 21.03
CA ALA A 29 17.17 24.54 20.34
C ALA A 29 18.07 25.40 21.26
N SER A 30 18.09 25.16 22.57
CA SER A 30 19.04 25.83 23.47
C SER A 30 20.41 25.17 23.35
N ALA A 31 21.26 25.79 22.55
CA ALA A 31 22.70 25.59 22.50
C ALA A 31 23.30 25.49 23.91
N GLY A 32 23.75 24.30 24.28
CA GLY A 32 24.67 24.07 25.38
C GLY A 32 25.93 23.47 24.79
N LEU A 33 27.01 24.25 24.75
CA LEU A 33 28.36 23.79 24.41
C LEU A 33 28.64 22.44 25.09
N MET A 34 28.92 21.40 24.29
CA MET A 34 29.52 20.17 24.79
C MET A 34 30.84 19.96 24.06
N VAL A 35 31.91 20.13 24.82
CA VAL A 35 33.30 19.83 24.48
C VAL A 35 33.38 18.35 24.08
N PRO A 36 34.14 17.99 23.02
CA PRO A 36 34.29 16.60 22.62
C PRO A 36 35.12 15.85 23.65
N ASN A 37 34.48 15.15 24.57
CA ASN A 37 35.15 14.06 25.26
C ASN A 37 35.21 12.88 24.30
N VAL A 38 36.43 12.52 23.92
CA VAL A 38 36.76 11.30 23.19
C VAL A 38 36.15 10.13 23.98
N ALA A 39 35.17 9.46 23.40
CA ALA A 39 34.50 8.33 24.04
C ALA A 39 35.52 7.20 24.23
N SER A 40 36.02 7.04 25.46
CA SER A 40 36.75 5.83 25.85
C SER A 40 35.75 4.72 26.13
N ALA A 41 35.96 3.59 25.46
CA ALA A 41 35.16 2.39 25.52
C ALA A 41 34.78 1.95 26.94
N ALA A 42 33.49 1.69 27.13
CA ALA A 42 33.00 0.76 28.13
C ALA A 42 31.91 -0.07 27.45
N ILE A 43 32.32 -1.12 26.72
CA ILE A 43 31.40 -2.12 26.17
C ILE A 43 30.89 -2.93 27.36
N THR A 44 29.73 -2.57 27.89
CA THR A 44 29.07 -3.35 28.94
C THR A 44 28.10 -4.32 28.26
N SER A 45 28.51 -5.59 28.19
CA SER A 45 27.99 -6.72 27.39
C SER A 45 28.35 -6.64 25.90
N ASP A 46 29.08 -7.64 25.39
CA ASP A 46 29.79 -7.62 24.11
C ASP A 46 28.90 -7.48 22.86
N HIS A 47 27.60 -7.35 23.04
CA HIS A 47 26.59 -7.39 21.99
C HIS A 47 25.44 -6.39 22.17
N TYR A 48 25.51 -5.50 23.17
CA TYR A 48 24.50 -4.45 23.37
C TYR A 48 25.15 -3.08 23.37
N ILE A 49 24.64 -2.16 22.55
CA ILE A 49 25.12 -0.79 22.39
C ILE A 49 23.96 0.17 22.65
N SER A 50 24.07 1.11 23.58
CA SER A 50 23.04 2.12 23.85
C SER A 50 23.41 3.47 23.22
N VAL A 51 22.43 4.15 22.65
CA VAL A 51 22.61 5.43 21.95
C VAL A 51 21.64 6.48 22.48
N GLY A 52 22.12 7.70 22.68
CA GLY A 52 21.33 8.85 23.14
C GLY A 52 21.83 9.41 24.47
N ASN A 53 21.09 10.35 25.05
CA ASN A 53 21.46 10.99 26.31
C ASN A 53 21.50 9.95 27.45
N GLY A 54 22.67 9.79 28.09
CA GLY A 54 22.92 8.74 29.08
C GLY A 54 23.26 7.36 28.51
N GLY A 55 23.40 7.23 27.18
CA GLY A 55 23.87 6.03 26.49
C GLY A 55 25.39 5.98 26.31
N MET A 56 25.90 4.86 25.79
CA MET A 56 27.33 4.68 25.48
C MET A 56 27.80 5.58 24.33
N PHE A 57 26.93 5.85 23.36
CA PHE A 57 27.22 6.73 22.24
C PHE A 57 26.18 7.85 22.10
N ALA A 58 26.64 9.03 21.68
CA ALA A 58 25.77 10.18 21.44
C ALA A 58 25.04 10.12 20.08
N SER A 59 25.64 9.47 19.06
CA SER A 59 25.07 9.37 17.70
C SER A 59 24.93 7.92 17.21
N LEU A 60 23.99 7.71 16.29
CA LEU A 60 23.76 6.41 15.65
C LEU A 60 24.96 5.97 14.80
N HIS A 61 25.63 6.90 14.12
CA HIS A 61 26.81 6.59 13.29
C HIS A 61 27.98 6.07 14.15
N ALA A 62 28.24 6.69 15.29
CA ALA A 62 29.27 6.23 16.21
C ALA A 62 28.96 4.83 16.76
N ALA A 63 27.68 4.58 17.11
CA ALA A 63 27.23 3.27 17.57
C ALA A 63 27.33 2.19 16.48
N ALA A 64 26.97 2.50 15.24
CA ALA A 64 27.09 1.59 14.10
C ALA A 64 28.56 1.27 13.78
N ALA A 65 29.45 2.27 13.84
CA ALA A 65 30.88 2.05 13.69
C ALA A 65 31.44 1.15 14.81
N ALA A 66 31.03 1.35 16.05
CA ALA A 66 31.39 0.48 17.16
C ALA A 66 30.83 -0.94 16.99
N ALA A 67 29.59 -1.09 16.54
CA ALA A 67 28.99 -2.38 16.23
C ALA A 67 29.78 -3.15 15.17
N ALA A 68 30.30 -2.47 14.14
CA ALA A 68 31.14 -3.09 13.13
C ALA A 68 32.43 -3.68 13.71
N LEU A 69 33.05 -3.01 14.70
CA LEU A 69 34.28 -3.46 15.35
C LEU A 69 34.08 -4.73 16.19
N LEU A 70 32.85 -5.04 16.60
CA LEU A 70 32.51 -6.26 17.33
C LEU A 70 32.44 -7.50 16.42
N ASN A 71 32.61 -7.33 15.09
CA ASN A 71 32.54 -8.41 14.09
C ASN A 71 31.31 -9.32 14.29
N PRO A 72 30.09 -8.76 14.21
CA PRO A 72 28.85 -9.51 14.42
C PRO A 72 28.69 -10.66 13.44
N THR A 73 28.11 -11.77 13.91
CA THR A 73 27.92 -13.00 13.12
C THR A 73 26.53 -13.59 13.35
N ALA A 74 26.16 -14.62 12.58
CA ALA A 74 24.88 -15.32 12.74
C ALA A 74 24.61 -15.84 14.16
N SER A 75 25.66 -16.15 14.93
CA SER A 75 25.54 -16.60 16.34
C SER A 75 25.66 -15.46 17.35
N ASN A 76 26.23 -14.32 16.94
CA ASN A 76 26.58 -13.19 17.81
C ASN A 76 26.06 -11.89 17.19
N TRP A 77 24.75 -11.65 17.36
CA TRP A 77 24.12 -10.41 16.90
C TRP A 77 24.50 -9.24 17.80
N VAL A 78 24.67 -8.06 17.22
CA VAL A 78 24.83 -6.81 17.99
C VAL A 78 23.52 -6.04 17.98
N VAL A 79 23.08 -5.57 19.15
CA VAL A 79 21.86 -4.79 19.34
C VAL A 79 22.22 -3.35 19.65
N ILE A 80 21.87 -2.42 18.77
CA ILE A 80 21.94 -0.98 18.96
C ILE A 80 20.58 -0.50 19.50
N SER A 81 20.53 -0.17 20.78
CA SER A 81 19.35 0.31 21.48
C SER A 81 19.32 1.84 21.58
N MET A 82 18.30 2.45 20.99
CA MET A 82 18.02 3.86 21.10
C MET A 82 17.25 4.15 22.38
N LEU A 83 17.82 5.00 23.23
CA LEU A 83 17.11 5.64 24.33
C LEU A 83 16.04 6.62 23.78
N PRO A 84 15.13 7.15 24.61
CA PRO A 84 14.17 8.14 24.14
C PRO A 84 14.88 9.40 23.61
N GLY A 85 14.52 9.85 22.41
CA GLY A 85 15.15 10.98 21.76
C GLY A 85 14.91 11.05 20.25
N SER A 86 15.43 12.12 19.66
CA SER A 86 15.47 12.33 18.21
C SER A 86 16.90 12.17 17.72
N TYR A 87 17.08 11.39 16.66
CA TYR A 87 18.36 11.04 16.07
C TYR A 87 18.41 11.55 14.64
N ASP A 88 19.08 12.68 14.44
CA ASP A 88 19.11 13.36 13.15
C ASP A 88 20.28 12.89 12.29
N LEU A 89 19.98 12.12 11.24
CA LEU A 89 20.96 11.61 10.28
C LEU A 89 21.49 12.73 9.37
N THR A 90 20.83 13.89 9.32
CA THR A 90 21.23 15.00 8.44
C THR A 90 22.43 15.78 8.94
N LEU A 91 22.76 15.63 10.22
CA LEU A 91 23.96 16.21 10.84
C LEU A 91 25.24 15.49 10.41
N GLU A 92 25.12 14.31 9.79
CA GLU A 92 26.23 13.43 9.47
C GLU A 92 26.58 13.49 7.99
N SER A 93 27.85 13.24 7.63
CA SER A 93 28.34 13.36 6.25
C SER A 93 27.96 12.20 5.34
N THR A 94 27.56 11.05 5.91
CA THR A 94 27.15 9.84 5.19
C THR A 94 25.77 9.35 5.64
N GLU A 95 25.19 8.39 4.91
CA GLU A 95 24.03 7.63 5.41
C GLU A 95 24.42 6.78 6.62
N LEU A 96 23.42 6.33 7.38
CA LEU A 96 23.63 5.39 8.48
C LEU A 96 23.75 3.97 7.91
N GLU A 97 24.96 3.41 7.91
CA GLU A 97 25.20 2.04 7.48
C GLU A 97 25.12 1.09 8.68
N LEU A 98 24.13 0.21 8.70
CA LEU A 98 24.05 -0.85 9.71
C LEU A 98 24.97 -2.01 9.31
N PRO A 99 25.86 -2.47 10.22
CA PRO A 99 26.68 -3.66 9.97
C PRO A 99 25.82 -4.91 9.78
N ASP A 100 26.42 -5.97 9.23
CA ASP A 100 25.73 -7.26 9.15
C ASP A 100 25.38 -7.79 10.56
N PHE A 101 24.39 -8.67 10.68
CA PHE A 101 23.92 -9.26 11.94
C PHE A 101 23.69 -8.23 13.07
N THR A 102 23.09 -7.08 12.72
CA THR A 102 22.81 -5.99 13.66
C THR A 102 21.32 -5.70 13.77
N GLU A 103 20.84 -5.49 14.99
CA GLU A 103 19.50 -4.97 15.30
C GLU A 103 19.57 -3.51 15.73
N LEU A 104 18.79 -2.63 15.10
CA LEU A 104 18.55 -1.27 15.56
C LEU A 104 17.16 -1.21 16.20
N THR A 105 17.10 -1.02 17.51
CA THR A 105 15.83 -1.06 18.26
C THR A 105 15.63 0.19 19.12
N GLY A 106 14.44 0.76 19.12
CA GLY A 106 14.07 1.79 20.09
C GLY A 106 13.46 1.20 21.36
N VAL A 107 13.61 1.90 22.49
CA VAL A 107 12.85 1.53 23.70
C VAL A 107 11.34 1.80 23.57
N SER A 108 10.94 2.61 22.59
CA SER A 108 9.54 2.92 22.29
C SER A 108 9.39 3.47 20.88
N ARG A 109 8.39 2.97 20.15
CA ARG A 109 8.07 3.43 18.79
C ARG A 109 7.78 4.93 18.71
N HIS A 110 7.22 5.53 19.76
CA HIS A 110 6.91 6.97 19.81
C HIS A 110 8.00 7.79 20.53
N GLY A 111 8.86 7.12 21.30
CA GLY A 111 9.91 7.75 22.08
C GLY A 111 11.24 7.87 21.34
N CYS A 112 11.48 7.04 20.32
CA CYS A 112 12.72 7.00 19.55
C CYS A 112 12.43 7.38 18.09
N ILE A 113 12.92 8.54 17.66
CA ILE A 113 12.62 9.10 16.34
C ILE A 113 13.90 9.26 15.54
N VAL A 114 14.02 8.56 14.43
CA VAL A 114 15.11 8.75 13.46
C VAL A 114 14.65 9.75 12.40
N LEU A 115 15.40 10.82 12.21
CA LEU A 115 15.12 11.86 11.23
C LEU A 115 16.11 11.69 10.06
N GLY A 116 15.59 11.46 8.87
CA GLY A 116 16.36 11.36 7.64
C GLY A 116 15.87 12.35 6.57
N ASN A 117 16.66 12.50 5.52
CA ASN A 117 16.28 13.26 4.34
C ASN A 117 16.77 12.61 3.05
N GLY A 118 16.40 13.14 1.88
CA GLY A 118 16.66 12.56 0.55
C GLY A 118 18.02 11.86 0.30
N ASN A 119 19.11 12.28 0.96
CA ASN A 119 20.45 11.66 0.85
C ASN A 119 20.96 11.02 2.16
N LYS A 120 20.15 11.01 3.21
CA LYS A 120 20.43 10.58 4.59
C LYS A 120 19.35 9.62 5.05
N ASN A 121 19.53 8.36 4.68
CA ASN A 121 18.65 7.25 5.00
C ASN A 121 19.40 6.19 5.84
N ILE A 122 18.72 5.10 6.16
CA ILE A 122 19.30 3.92 6.78
C ILE A 122 19.63 2.89 5.70
N ARG A 123 20.91 2.49 5.64
CA ARG A 123 21.40 1.44 4.75
C ARG A 123 21.59 0.13 5.50
N VAL A 124 20.79 -0.86 5.14
CA VAL A 124 20.85 -2.22 5.72
C VAL A 124 21.75 -3.14 4.90
N ASN A 125 22.52 -3.98 5.58
CA ASN A 125 23.31 -5.06 5.00
C ASN A 125 22.46 -6.34 4.86
N ALA A 126 23.09 -7.51 4.70
CA ALA A 126 22.42 -8.78 4.45
C ALA A 126 21.49 -9.21 5.58
N HIS A 127 21.88 -9.08 6.86
CA HIS A 127 21.14 -9.59 8.02
C HIS A 127 20.88 -8.48 9.03
N ASN A 128 19.73 -7.81 8.94
CA ASN A 128 19.39 -6.74 9.87
C ASN A 128 17.98 -6.84 10.44
N ARG A 129 17.81 -6.24 11.62
CA ARG A 129 16.51 -6.00 12.22
C ARG A 129 16.37 -4.53 12.58
N ILE A 130 15.18 -3.97 12.36
CA ILE A 130 14.85 -2.61 12.79
C ILE A 130 13.52 -2.68 13.52
N SER A 131 13.48 -2.21 14.77
CA SER A 131 12.28 -2.36 15.59
C SER A 131 11.99 -1.18 16.51
N ASN A 132 10.71 -1.03 16.91
CA ASN A 132 10.27 -0.15 18.00
C ASN A 132 10.71 1.32 17.89
N CYS A 133 10.67 1.89 16.68
CA CYS A 133 11.04 3.30 16.46
C CYS A 133 10.08 4.00 15.48
N THR A 134 10.21 5.31 15.36
CA THR A 134 9.61 6.10 14.28
C THR A 134 10.71 6.58 13.34
N ILE A 135 10.51 6.42 12.03
CA ILE A 135 11.39 6.96 11.00
C ILE A 135 10.63 8.05 10.26
N LYS A 136 11.12 9.28 10.36
CA LYS A 136 10.60 10.41 9.58
C LYS A 136 11.59 10.73 8.47
N TYR A 137 11.08 10.80 7.25
CA TYR A 137 11.91 11.00 6.08
C TYR A 137 11.27 12.01 5.14
N SER A 138 12.04 13.01 4.71
CA SER A 138 11.55 14.05 3.83
C SER A 138 12.57 14.48 2.78
N GLY A 139 12.08 15.11 1.71
CA GLY A 139 12.93 15.87 0.80
C GLY A 139 13.20 15.22 -0.55
N VAL A 140 13.95 15.95 -1.38
CA VAL A 140 14.25 15.62 -2.77
C VAL A 140 15.68 15.09 -2.83
N GLY A 141 15.83 13.81 -3.14
CA GLY A 141 17.14 13.16 -3.29
C GLY A 141 17.11 12.12 -4.40
N ASN A 142 18.29 11.62 -4.79
CA ASN A 142 18.43 10.65 -5.89
C ASN A 142 18.24 9.19 -5.45
N ARG A 143 18.21 8.93 -4.14
CA ARG A 143 18.25 7.58 -3.56
C ARG A 143 16.87 7.08 -3.16
N SER A 144 16.61 5.79 -3.40
CA SER A 144 15.32 5.12 -3.13
C SER A 144 15.25 4.61 -1.70
N GLY A 145 14.24 5.02 -0.92
CA GLY A 145 13.93 4.45 0.40
C GLY A 145 14.42 5.26 1.60
N ALA A 146 13.62 5.34 2.66
CA ALA A 146 14.10 5.73 4.00
C ALA A 146 14.90 4.59 4.67
N ILE A 147 14.55 3.34 4.33
CA ILE A 147 15.38 2.15 4.50
C ILE A 147 15.69 1.59 3.11
N ARG A 148 16.96 1.28 2.84
CA ARG A 148 17.42 0.65 1.59
C ARG A 148 18.60 -0.29 1.81
N GLN A 149 18.81 -1.25 0.93
CA GLN A 149 19.99 -2.12 0.99
C GLN A 149 21.29 -1.38 0.66
N GLN A 150 22.38 -1.90 1.20
CA GLN A 150 23.73 -1.61 0.74
C GLN A 150 23.99 -2.24 -0.64
N GLU A 151 24.88 -1.63 -1.42
CA GLU A 151 25.05 -1.95 -2.85
C GLU A 151 25.63 -3.34 -3.11
N HIS A 152 26.36 -3.91 -2.16
CA HIS A 152 26.96 -5.24 -2.25
C HIS A 152 26.03 -6.38 -1.79
N VAL A 153 24.85 -6.08 -1.25
CA VAL A 153 23.90 -7.12 -0.82
C VAL A 153 23.39 -7.87 -2.05
N SER A 154 23.58 -9.19 -2.05
CA SER A 154 23.12 -10.06 -3.13
C SER A 154 22.24 -11.19 -2.60
N SER A 155 21.45 -11.80 -3.50
CA SER A 155 20.56 -12.91 -3.16
C SER A 155 21.30 -14.19 -2.74
N SER A 156 22.60 -14.31 -3.02
CA SER A 156 23.41 -15.46 -2.60
C SER A 156 23.83 -15.41 -1.13
N MET A 157 23.65 -14.27 -0.45
CA MET A 157 24.08 -14.05 0.93
C MET A 157 23.10 -14.58 1.98
N GLN A 158 22.04 -15.27 1.57
CA GLN A 158 20.93 -15.69 2.45
C GLN A 158 20.32 -14.55 3.29
N SER A 159 20.28 -13.36 2.67
CA SER A 159 19.97 -12.10 3.33
C SER A 159 18.56 -12.08 3.92
N PHE A 160 18.47 -11.48 5.11
CA PHE A 160 17.28 -11.33 5.92
C PHE A 160 17.12 -9.89 6.45
N LEU A 161 15.95 -9.30 6.25
CA LEU A 161 15.54 -8.03 6.89
C LEU A 161 14.25 -8.21 7.67
N ASP A 162 14.25 -7.94 8.97
CA ASP A 162 13.03 -7.82 9.80
C ASP A 162 12.77 -6.35 10.14
N ILE A 163 11.54 -5.89 9.91
CA ILE A 163 11.07 -4.58 10.35
C ILE A 163 9.81 -4.81 11.18
N ASP A 164 9.87 -4.50 12.47
CA ASP A 164 8.79 -4.81 13.43
C ASP A 164 8.41 -3.60 14.30
N ASN A 165 7.12 -3.27 14.35
CA ASN A 165 6.59 -2.19 15.19
C ASN A 165 7.27 -0.82 14.93
N VAL A 166 7.49 -0.50 13.64
CA VAL A 166 8.07 0.76 13.19
C VAL A 166 6.98 1.67 12.59
N ASN A 167 6.98 2.94 12.97
CA ASN A 167 6.17 3.95 12.28
C ASN A 167 7.03 4.65 11.21
N PHE A 168 6.49 4.84 10.02
CA PHE A 168 7.12 5.57 8.93
C PHE A 168 6.27 6.79 8.57
N ASP A 169 6.86 7.98 8.64
CA ASP A 169 6.26 9.22 8.14
C ASP A 169 7.11 9.76 6.99
N ILE A 170 6.72 9.47 5.76
CA ILE A 170 7.55 9.62 4.56
C ILE A 170 6.90 10.61 3.59
N TYR A 171 7.44 11.82 3.52
CA TYR A 171 6.93 12.86 2.62
C TYR A 171 7.95 13.15 1.54
N SER A 172 7.85 12.40 0.44
CA SER A 172 8.81 12.46 -0.65
C SER A 172 8.17 12.09 -1.99
N THR A 173 8.29 13.00 -2.94
CA THR A 173 7.57 12.98 -4.23
C THR A 173 7.89 11.80 -5.14
N LYS A 174 8.98 11.05 -4.90
CA LYS A 174 9.42 9.93 -5.76
C LYS A 174 9.93 8.70 -5.02
N ARG A 175 9.78 8.62 -3.69
CA ARG A 175 10.54 7.65 -2.87
C ARG A 175 9.63 6.78 -2.03
N CYS A 176 10.11 5.58 -1.73
CA CYS A 176 9.44 4.63 -0.86
C CYS A 176 9.83 4.83 0.63
N ALA A 177 9.01 4.31 1.55
CA ALA A 177 9.44 4.12 2.92
C ALA A 177 10.53 3.05 2.99
N ILE A 178 10.27 1.91 2.35
CA ILE A 178 11.14 0.73 2.36
C ILE A 178 11.43 0.34 0.91
N TRP A 179 12.71 0.34 0.54
CA TRP A 179 13.18 -0.23 -0.73
C TRP A 179 13.73 -1.64 -0.48
N VAL A 180 13.21 -2.61 -1.22
CA VAL A 180 13.62 -4.02 -1.13
C VAL A 180 14.28 -4.50 -2.42
N GLN A 181 15.55 -4.86 -2.34
CA GLN A 181 16.35 -5.37 -3.47
C GLN A 181 17.29 -6.49 -3.01
N ALA A 182 17.39 -7.53 -3.84
CA ALA A 182 18.30 -8.66 -3.68
C ALA A 182 18.29 -9.32 -2.28
N MET A 183 17.11 -9.38 -1.64
CA MET A 183 16.95 -9.99 -0.32
C MET A 183 16.29 -11.36 -0.41
N GLU A 184 16.89 -12.40 0.17
CA GLU A 184 16.25 -13.72 0.18
C GLU A 184 14.93 -13.68 0.97
N ARG A 185 14.95 -13.05 2.15
CA ARG A 185 13.78 -12.90 3.03
C ARG A 185 13.65 -11.47 3.55
N CYS A 186 12.45 -10.89 3.45
CA CYS A 186 12.12 -9.64 4.12
C CYS A 186 10.79 -9.81 4.87
N ILE A 187 10.76 -9.43 6.14
CA ILE A 187 9.59 -9.47 7.00
C ILE A 187 9.28 -8.04 7.44
N ILE A 188 8.04 -7.59 7.22
CA ILE A 188 7.54 -6.28 7.66
C ILE A 188 6.28 -6.54 8.47
N ARG A 189 6.29 -6.23 9.76
CA ARG A 189 5.17 -6.56 10.64
C ARG A 189 4.86 -5.48 11.65
N ASN A 190 3.57 -5.38 12.01
CA ASN A 190 3.06 -4.43 13.00
C ASN A 190 3.44 -2.97 12.72
N CYS A 191 3.72 -2.62 11.47
CA CYS A 191 4.19 -1.30 11.08
C CYS A 191 3.03 -0.36 10.78
N PHE A 192 3.28 0.94 10.89
CA PHE A 192 2.38 1.98 10.39
C PHE A 192 3.14 2.83 9.38
N ILE A 193 2.72 2.84 8.12
CA ILE A 193 3.36 3.58 7.04
C ILE A 193 2.43 4.69 6.61
N GLN A 194 2.85 5.94 6.73
CA GLN A 194 2.20 7.09 6.15
C GLN A 194 3.13 7.70 5.12
N THR A 195 2.72 7.74 3.85
CA THR A 195 3.61 8.12 2.75
C THR A 195 2.89 8.92 1.66
N SER A 196 3.57 9.90 1.09
CA SER A 196 3.07 10.66 -0.07
C SER A 196 3.55 10.12 -1.42
N GLY A 197 4.32 9.03 -1.42
CA GLY A 197 4.82 8.40 -2.63
C GLY A 197 4.58 6.91 -2.59
N ILE A 198 5.63 6.16 -2.28
CA ILE A 198 5.56 4.70 -2.22
C ILE A 198 5.67 4.23 -0.76
N GLY A 199 4.92 3.21 -0.36
CA GLY A 199 5.11 2.55 0.94
C GLY A 199 6.29 1.61 0.85
N VAL A 200 6.10 0.48 0.18
CA VAL A 200 7.13 -0.54 -0.04
C VAL A 200 7.37 -0.70 -1.53
N GLU A 201 8.61 -0.50 -1.97
CA GLU A 201 9.01 -0.71 -3.37
C GLU A 201 9.97 -1.90 -3.47
N ILE A 202 9.66 -2.82 -4.37
CA ILE A 202 10.32 -4.13 -4.42
C ILE A 202 10.95 -4.29 -5.79
N ALA A 203 12.28 -4.18 -5.85
CA ALA A 203 13.08 -4.19 -7.06
C ALA A 203 14.00 -5.43 -7.19
N GLY A 204 14.00 -6.36 -6.23
CA GLY A 204 14.79 -7.60 -6.30
C GLY A 204 14.01 -8.88 -5.99
N ALA A 205 14.62 -10.02 -6.31
CA ALA A 205 14.11 -11.37 -6.07
C ALA A 205 14.13 -11.74 -4.59
N GLY A 206 13.21 -12.61 -4.16
CA GLY A 206 13.10 -13.06 -2.76
C GLY A 206 11.70 -13.46 -2.30
N GLN A 207 11.59 -13.70 -0.99
CA GLN A 207 10.35 -13.95 -0.26
C GLN A 207 10.07 -12.80 0.71
N ILE A 208 8.92 -12.15 0.56
CA ILE A 208 8.56 -10.97 1.35
C ILE A 208 7.27 -11.25 2.09
N PHE A 209 7.28 -11.09 3.41
CA PHE A 209 6.13 -11.31 4.28
C PHE A 209 5.75 -10.01 4.96
N ILE A 210 4.51 -9.56 4.76
CA ILE A 210 3.98 -8.33 5.34
C ILE A 210 2.74 -8.69 6.15
N SER A 211 2.73 -8.39 7.44
CA SER A 211 1.60 -8.77 8.31
C SER A 211 1.25 -7.68 9.33
N GLY A 212 -0.04 -7.51 9.63
CA GLY A 212 -0.49 -6.56 10.66
C GLY A 212 -0.02 -5.11 10.43
N THR A 213 0.31 -4.77 9.18
CA THR A 213 0.86 -3.46 8.80
C THR A 213 -0.25 -2.59 8.24
N HIS A 214 -0.27 -1.32 8.62
CA HIS A 214 -1.21 -0.34 8.09
C HIS A 214 -0.46 0.64 7.21
N CYS A 215 -0.95 0.90 6.00
CA CYS A 215 -0.40 1.89 5.10
C CYS A 215 -1.45 2.95 4.75
N ARG A 216 -1.06 4.22 4.83
CA ARG A 216 -1.85 5.39 4.46
C ARG A 216 -1.11 6.15 3.38
N LEU A 217 -1.71 6.23 2.20
CA LEU A 217 -1.22 7.13 1.16
C LEU A 217 -1.87 8.50 1.38
N VAL A 218 -1.05 9.55 1.31
CA VAL A 218 -1.46 10.93 1.58
C VAL A 218 -1.01 11.85 0.45
N GLY A 219 -1.67 12.99 0.28
CA GLY A 219 -1.29 13.94 -0.76
C GLY A 219 0.16 14.42 -0.66
N ASN A 220 0.78 14.63 -1.81
CA ASN A 220 2.00 15.40 -1.99
C ASN A 220 1.73 16.91 -1.94
N ALA A 221 2.80 17.69 -2.09
CA ALA A 221 2.67 19.09 -2.46
C ALA A 221 1.90 19.23 -3.79
N PRO A 222 1.01 20.23 -3.93
CA PRO A 222 0.26 20.47 -5.16
C PRO A 222 1.15 20.52 -6.41
N GLY A 223 0.67 19.94 -7.52
CA GLY A 223 1.41 19.87 -8.78
C GLY A 223 2.38 18.70 -8.91
N ASN A 224 2.44 17.79 -7.94
CA ASN A 224 3.11 16.50 -8.12
C ASN A 224 2.23 15.55 -8.94
N THR A 225 2.82 14.93 -9.96
CA THR A 225 2.16 13.94 -10.83
C THR A 225 2.66 12.52 -10.61
N ASN A 226 3.55 12.31 -9.62
CA ASN A 226 4.07 10.98 -9.35
C ASN A 226 2.98 10.09 -8.75
N PRO A 227 2.88 8.83 -9.19
CA PRO A 227 1.87 7.91 -8.71
C PRO A 227 2.11 7.50 -7.25
N HIS A 228 1.01 7.23 -6.56
CA HIS A 228 0.95 6.78 -5.18
C HIS A 228 0.80 5.27 -5.14
N TYR A 229 1.72 4.59 -4.44
CA TYR A 229 1.70 3.14 -4.30
C TYR A 229 1.85 2.70 -2.85
N ALA A 230 0.98 1.86 -2.31
CA ALA A 230 1.23 1.28 -0.99
C ALA A 230 2.30 0.17 -1.08
N ILE A 231 2.15 -0.71 -2.07
CA ILE A 231 3.17 -1.67 -2.47
C ILE A 231 3.33 -1.61 -3.98
N ARG A 232 4.58 -1.45 -4.43
CA ARG A 232 4.95 -1.51 -5.85
C ARG A 232 5.98 -2.60 -6.08
N LEU A 233 5.62 -3.61 -6.85
CA LEU A 233 6.50 -4.71 -7.23
C LEU A 233 7.01 -4.54 -8.66
N LEU A 234 8.33 -4.36 -8.81
CA LEU A 234 9.03 -4.15 -10.09
C LEU A 234 9.80 -5.40 -10.58
N SER A 235 10.13 -6.32 -9.67
CA SER A 235 11.16 -7.33 -9.91
C SER A 235 10.67 -8.67 -10.44
N VAL A 236 11.64 -9.46 -10.92
CA VAL A 236 11.46 -10.86 -11.34
C VAL A 236 11.59 -11.83 -10.16
N SER A 237 10.90 -12.98 -10.24
CA SER A 237 11.05 -14.10 -9.30
C SER A 237 10.85 -13.75 -7.81
N THR A 238 9.91 -12.86 -7.50
CA THR A 238 9.62 -12.44 -6.12
C THR A 238 8.28 -12.97 -5.65
N ARG A 239 8.23 -13.53 -4.44
CA ARG A 239 6.95 -13.91 -3.80
C ARG A 239 6.68 -12.99 -2.63
N ILE A 240 5.52 -12.34 -2.65
CA ILE A 240 5.06 -11.44 -1.59
C ILE A 240 3.83 -12.06 -0.96
N TRP A 241 3.76 -12.11 0.36
CA TRP A 241 2.57 -12.42 1.12
C TRP A 241 2.22 -11.21 1.98
N VAL A 242 1.05 -10.63 1.73
CA VAL A 242 0.44 -9.60 2.56
C VAL A 242 -0.68 -10.27 3.33
N ASP A 243 -0.66 -10.20 4.66
CA ASP A 243 -1.66 -10.80 5.53
C ASP A 243 -2.24 -9.76 6.49
N GLY A 244 -3.52 -9.44 6.28
CA GLY A 244 -4.23 -8.43 7.02
C GLY A 244 -3.74 -7.01 6.78
N GLY A 245 -4.01 -6.14 7.76
CA GLY A 245 -3.68 -4.72 7.69
C GLY A 245 -4.72 -3.88 6.95
N THR A 246 -4.58 -2.56 7.11
CA THR A 246 -5.41 -1.57 6.42
C THR A 246 -4.55 -0.76 5.48
N TRP A 247 -4.94 -0.69 4.22
CA TRP A 247 -4.17 -0.10 3.13
C TRP A 247 -5.08 0.89 2.42
N ALA A 248 -4.98 2.16 2.80
CA ALA A 248 -6.03 3.11 2.49
C ALA A 248 -5.51 4.46 1.99
N THR A 249 -6.36 5.12 1.20
CA THR A 249 -6.37 6.57 1.03
C THR A 249 -7.74 7.08 1.53
N GLY A 250 -7.78 8.19 2.26
CA GLY A 250 -9.02 8.68 2.90
C GLY A 250 -9.51 7.88 4.12
N TYR A 251 -10.77 8.11 4.53
CA TYR A 251 -11.47 7.51 5.69
C TYR A 251 -10.64 7.40 6.98
N GLY A 252 -10.20 8.54 7.51
CA GLY A 252 -9.31 8.61 8.69
C GLY A 252 -7.81 8.71 8.33
N SER A 253 -7.51 8.76 7.04
CA SER A 253 -6.22 9.16 6.47
C SER A 253 -6.34 10.55 5.81
N PRO A 254 -5.28 11.38 5.81
CA PRO A 254 -5.26 12.64 5.05
C PRO A 254 -5.61 12.43 3.58
N GLU A 255 -6.30 13.39 2.99
CA GLU A 255 -6.82 13.30 1.62
C GLU A 255 -5.69 13.49 0.59
N ILE A 256 -5.84 12.85 -0.58
CA ILE A 256 -5.05 13.17 -1.77
C ILE A 256 -5.90 14.15 -2.59
N ASN A 257 -5.50 15.42 -2.58
CA ASN A 257 -6.21 16.53 -3.21
C ASN A 257 -5.30 17.19 -4.26
N ASP A 258 -5.87 17.65 -5.38
CA ASP A 258 -5.23 18.51 -6.39
C ASP A 258 -3.96 17.96 -7.11
N GLU A 259 -3.82 16.64 -7.24
CA GLU A 259 -2.70 15.97 -7.94
C GLU A 259 -3.08 15.44 -9.33
N SER A 260 -3.25 16.35 -10.29
CA SER A 260 -3.66 15.99 -11.66
C SER A 260 -2.72 14.99 -12.33
N GLY A 261 -3.24 13.82 -12.68
CA GLY A 261 -2.52 12.78 -13.43
C GLY A 261 -1.65 11.85 -12.57
N ALA A 262 -1.70 11.95 -11.24
CA ALA A 262 -1.08 10.97 -10.36
C ALA A 262 -2.01 9.76 -10.14
N ASP A 263 -1.60 8.57 -10.55
CA ASP A 263 -2.33 7.34 -10.23
C ASP A 263 -2.33 7.06 -8.73
N ILE A 264 -3.43 6.53 -8.20
CA ILE A 264 -3.56 6.05 -6.83
C ILE A 264 -3.81 4.55 -6.88
N VAL A 265 -2.77 3.75 -6.61
CA VAL A 265 -2.89 2.28 -6.66
C VAL A 265 -2.35 1.68 -5.37
N ILE A 266 -3.17 0.97 -4.60
CA ILE A 266 -2.70 0.41 -3.32
C ILE A 266 -1.67 -0.71 -3.57
N PHE A 267 -2.02 -1.72 -4.36
CA PHE A 267 -1.12 -2.83 -4.70
C PHE A 267 -0.86 -2.87 -6.21
N GLN A 268 0.37 -2.62 -6.63
CA GLN A 268 0.74 -2.69 -8.05
C GLN A 268 1.80 -3.76 -8.30
N SER A 269 1.56 -4.64 -9.27
CA SER A 269 2.51 -5.64 -9.73
C SER A 269 2.89 -5.39 -11.20
N GLU A 270 4.07 -4.80 -11.41
CA GLU A 270 4.74 -4.60 -12.71
C GLU A 270 5.77 -5.71 -13.03
N ALA A 271 5.89 -6.69 -12.14
CA ALA A 271 6.88 -7.75 -12.23
C ALA A 271 6.88 -8.51 -13.55
N LYS A 272 8.10 -8.82 -14.02
CA LYS A 272 8.33 -9.78 -15.10
C LYS A 272 8.48 -11.18 -14.51
N SER A 273 7.94 -12.22 -15.16
CA SER A 273 8.11 -13.66 -14.88
C SER A 273 7.96 -14.16 -13.43
N SER A 274 7.01 -15.09 -13.19
CA SER A 274 6.83 -15.94 -12.00
C SER A 274 6.67 -15.25 -10.63
N SER A 275 6.86 -13.93 -10.56
CA SER A 275 6.58 -13.15 -9.37
C SER A 275 5.11 -13.19 -9.02
N ARG A 276 4.81 -13.21 -7.74
CA ARG A 276 3.46 -13.37 -7.24
C ARG A 276 3.25 -12.59 -5.95
N MET A 277 2.18 -11.81 -5.91
CA MET A 277 1.70 -11.14 -4.71
C MET A 277 0.45 -11.84 -4.20
N GLU A 278 0.50 -12.35 -2.98
CA GLU A 278 -0.62 -12.99 -2.29
C GLU A 278 -1.20 -11.99 -1.27
N LEU A 279 -2.40 -11.50 -1.50
CA LEU A 279 -3.14 -10.62 -0.61
C LEU A 279 -4.13 -11.45 0.19
N ASN A 280 -3.97 -11.57 1.51
CA ASN A 280 -4.79 -12.40 2.37
C ASN A 280 -5.48 -11.51 3.42
N ASN A 281 -6.82 -11.57 3.52
CA ASN A 281 -7.62 -10.83 4.50
C ASN A 281 -7.30 -9.31 4.59
N VAL A 282 -6.90 -8.72 3.47
CA VAL A 282 -6.48 -7.31 3.41
C VAL A 282 -7.70 -6.39 3.41
N TRP A 283 -7.62 -5.27 4.14
CA TRP A 283 -8.58 -4.18 3.98
C TRP A 283 -7.96 -3.06 3.14
N SER A 284 -8.40 -2.93 1.89
CA SER A 284 -7.90 -1.97 0.91
C SER A 284 -8.97 -0.96 0.50
N ILE A 285 -8.64 0.33 0.57
CA ILE A 285 -9.50 1.42 0.09
C ILE A 285 -8.66 2.36 -0.76
N ALA A 286 -8.97 2.46 -2.05
CA ALA A 286 -8.36 3.41 -2.95
C ALA A 286 -9.37 4.52 -3.25
N ARG A 287 -9.13 5.73 -2.78
CA ARG A 287 -10.02 6.87 -2.95
C ARG A 287 -9.31 8.08 -3.52
N ASN A 288 -9.89 8.68 -4.54
CA ASN A 288 -9.56 10.02 -5.01
C ASN A 288 -10.66 10.99 -4.60
N ASN A 289 -10.32 12.10 -3.92
CA ASN A 289 -11.29 13.11 -3.47
C ASN A 289 -11.17 14.46 -4.19
N SER A 290 -10.24 14.59 -5.13
CA SER A 290 -9.90 15.84 -5.81
C SER A 290 -11.01 16.47 -6.67
N GLY A 291 -12.07 15.73 -7.02
CA GLY A 291 -13.26 16.24 -7.73
C GLY A 291 -13.04 16.81 -9.15
N THR A 292 -11.79 16.93 -9.61
CA THR A 292 -11.40 17.72 -10.78
C THR A 292 -10.41 17.02 -11.72
N LEU A 293 -9.99 15.80 -11.38
CA LEU A 293 -8.88 15.13 -12.07
C LEU A 293 -9.36 14.11 -13.11
N THR A 294 -9.29 14.51 -14.37
CA THR A 294 -9.47 13.61 -15.52
C THR A 294 -8.26 12.72 -15.73
N GLY A 295 -8.48 11.41 -15.91
CA GLY A 295 -7.44 10.45 -16.35
C GLY A 295 -6.61 9.80 -15.24
N THR A 296 -6.83 10.14 -13.97
CA THR A 296 -6.22 9.44 -12.82
C THR A 296 -6.87 8.06 -12.65
N ARG A 297 -6.04 7.03 -12.49
CA ARG A 297 -6.50 5.69 -12.10
C ARG A 297 -6.56 5.56 -10.58
N VAL A 298 -7.65 5.00 -10.07
CA VAL A 298 -7.88 4.75 -8.65
C VAL A 298 -8.17 3.27 -8.45
N THR A 299 -7.19 2.52 -7.94
CA THR A 299 -7.28 1.06 -7.92
C THR A 299 -6.78 0.45 -6.61
N CYS A 300 -7.48 -0.56 -6.07
CA CYS A 300 -6.94 -1.27 -4.89
C CYS A 300 -5.86 -2.28 -5.26
N ALA A 301 -6.02 -3.08 -6.32
CA ALA A 301 -4.93 -3.93 -6.82
C ALA A 301 -4.85 -3.94 -8.35
N ASP A 302 -3.65 -3.78 -8.92
CA ASP A 302 -3.43 -3.80 -10.37
C ASP A 302 -2.31 -4.77 -10.78
N VAL A 303 -2.65 -5.64 -11.73
CA VAL A 303 -1.69 -6.48 -12.45
C VAL A 303 -1.26 -5.74 -13.72
N ALA A 304 -0.14 -5.03 -13.64
CA ALA A 304 0.33 -4.09 -14.67
C ALA A 304 1.21 -4.72 -15.76
N ALA A 305 1.52 -6.02 -15.67
CA ALA A 305 2.36 -6.70 -16.66
C ALA A 305 1.79 -8.09 -17.05
N PRO A 306 1.97 -8.56 -18.30
CA PRO A 306 1.45 -9.86 -18.76
C PRO A 306 1.97 -11.08 -18.00
N SER A 307 3.10 -10.94 -17.31
CA SER A 307 3.74 -12.02 -16.57
C SER A 307 3.66 -11.83 -15.04
N ALA A 308 2.98 -10.77 -14.59
CA ALA A 308 2.72 -10.50 -13.20
C ALA A 308 1.55 -11.35 -12.68
N TRP A 309 1.54 -11.58 -11.37
CA TRP A 309 0.49 -12.33 -10.72
C TRP A 309 0.09 -11.71 -9.39
N ILE A 310 -1.18 -11.34 -9.24
CA ILE A 310 -1.79 -11.04 -7.94
C ILE A 310 -2.81 -12.12 -7.62
N ARG A 311 -2.74 -12.68 -6.41
CA ARG A 311 -3.76 -13.57 -5.86
C ARG A 311 -4.37 -12.94 -4.62
N VAL A 312 -5.69 -12.84 -4.57
CA VAL A 312 -6.47 -12.35 -3.44
C VAL A 312 -7.14 -13.52 -2.72
N ARG A 313 -6.93 -13.68 -1.41
CA ARG A 313 -7.56 -14.65 -0.53
C ARG A 313 -8.33 -13.93 0.58
N GLY A 314 -9.57 -13.56 0.27
CA GLY A 314 -10.39 -12.76 1.19
C GLY A 314 -9.90 -11.31 1.33
N GLY A 315 -10.66 -10.51 2.09
CA GLY A 315 -10.41 -9.08 2.27
C GLY A 315 -11.54 -8.19 1.75
N TYR A 316 -11.40 -6.89 1.99
CA TYR A 316 -12.29 -5.83 1.52
C TYR A 316 -11.52 -4.93 0.57
N PHE A 317 -12.04 -4.68 -0.62
CA PHE A 317 -11.41 -3.85 -1.65
C PHE A 317 -12.45 -2.87 -2.16
N GLN A 318 -12.16 -1.59 -2.10
CA GLN A 318 -13.09 -0.55 -2.55
C GLN A 318 -12.35 0.61 -3.19
N ALA A 319 -12.60 0.82 -4.48
CA ALA A 319 -12.14 1.99 -5.22
C ALA A 319 -13.25 3.04 -5.33
N GLU A 320 -12.96 4.26 -4.90
CA GLU A 320 -13.88 5.40 -4.91
C GLU A 320 -13.29 6.59 -5.67
N ASP A 321 -14.08 7.17 -6.56
CA ASP A 321 -13.81 8.49 -7.14
C ASP A 321 -15.15 9.25 -7.20
N PRO A 322 -15.50 10.01 -6.15
CA PRO A 322 -16.76 10.76 -6.08
C PRO A 322 -16.88 11.84 -7.16
N GLY A 323 -15.75 12.31 -7.71
CA GLY A 323 -15.74 13.29 -8.80
C GLY A 323 -16.08 12.69 -10.17
N GLY A 324 -15.94 11.38 -10.33
CA GLY A 324 -16.31 10.65 -11.54
C GLY A 324 -15.47 10.97 -12.78
N ALA A 325 -14.31 11.61 -12.61
CA ALA A 325 -13.40 12.03 -13.68
C ALA A 325 -12.23 11.04 -13.89
N GLY A 326 -11.94 10.19 -12.90
CA GLY A 326 -10.96 9.11 -12.93
C GLY A 326 -11.58 7.74 -13.19
N MET A 327 -10.74 6.78 -13.58
CA MET A 327 -11.12 5.39 -13.74
C MET A 327 -10.90 4.63 -12.43
N ARG A 328 -11.97 4.04 -11.86
CA ARG A 328 -11.91 3.35 -10.57
C ARG A 328 -12.16 1.85 -10.67
N TYR A 329 -11.30 1.05 -10.05
CA TYR A 329 -11.38 -0.41 -10.08
C TYR A 329 -10.99 -1.02 -8.73
N ASP A 330 -11.82 -1.88 -8.14
CA ASP A 330 -11.41 -2.57 -6.90
C ASP A 330 -10.19 -3.46 -7.20
N LEU A 331 -10.28 -4.25 -8.27
CA LEU A 331 -9.15 -5.02 -8.80
C LEU A 331 -9.07 -4.76 -10.30
N MET A 332 -7.85 -4.58 -10.82
CA MET A 332 -7.57 -4.29 -12.23
C MET A 332 -6.52 -5.26 -12.79
N ASN A 333 -6.64 -5.58 -14.06
CA ASN A 333 -5.63 -6.33 -14.81
C ASN A 333 -5.20 -5.57 -16.06
N SER A 334 -4.57 -4.41 -15.87
CA SER A 334 -4.20 -3.50 -16.97
C SER A 334 -3.17 -4.09 -17.93
N GLY A 335 -2.25 -4.92 -17.42
CA GLY A 335 -1.19 -5.55 -18.20
C GLY A 335 -1.54 -6.91 -18.78
N GLY A 336 -2.74 -7.44 -18.55
CA GLY A 336 -3.13 -8.77 -19.04
C GLY A 336 -2.36 -9.93 -18.40
N GLY A 337 -1.89 -9.75 -17.16
CA GLY A 337 -1.27 -10.81 -16.37
C GLY A 337 -2.31 -11.71 -15.70
N ARG A 338 -1.94 -12.32 -14.57
CA ARG A 338 -2.82 -13.21 -13.81
C ARG A 338 -3.33 -12.51 -12.55
N LEU A 339 -4.60 -12.16 -12.53
CA LEU A 339 -5.30 -11.77 -11.31
C LEU A 339 -6.12 -12.98 -10.86
N GLU A 340 -5.95 -13.47 -9.63
CA GLU A 340 -6.75 -14.57 -9.09
C GLU A 340 -7.47 -14.14 -7.84
N VAL A 341 -8.78 -14.38 -7.78
CA VAL A 341 -9.53 -14.26 -6.54
C VAL A 341 -9.82 -15.66 -6.03
N GLN A 342 -9.27 -15.99 -4.87
CA GLN A 342 -9.38 -17.23 -4.10
C GLN A 342 -9.94 -16.91 -2.70
N SER A 343 -11.08 -16.23 -2.67
CA SER A 343 -11.98 -16.31 -1.51
C SER A 343 -12.66 -17.70 -1.55
N PRO A 344 -13.19 -18.27 -0.45
CA PRO A 344 -14.04 -19.46 -0.49
C PRO A 344 -15.21 -19.42 -1.50
N ARG A 345 -15.39 -18.33 -2.24
CA ARG A 345 -16.45 -18.04 -3.21
C ARG A 345 -15.99 -17.83 -4.66
N TYR A 346 -14.69 -17.88 -4.99
CA TYR A 346 -14.21 -17.72 -6.38
C TYR A 346 -13.09 -18.70 -6.69
N LYS A 347 -13.25 -19.49 -7.75
CA LYS A 347 -12.25 -20.47 -8.19
C LYS A 347 -11.65 -20.02 -9.52
N THR A 348 -10.60 -19.20 -9.42
CA THR A 348 -9.63 -18.88 -10.48
C THR A 348 -10.15 -18.07 -11.67
N LEU A 349 -9.43 -16.98 -11.99
CA LEU A 349 -9.53 -16.25 -13.24
C LEU A 349 -8.30 -16.63 -14.06
N PHE A 350 -8.49 -17.54 -15.01
CA PHE A 350 -7.49 -17.80 -16.04
C PHE A 350 -7.93 -17.03 -17.28
N GLY A 351 -6.99 -16.24 -17.83
CA GLY A 351 -7.27 -15.27 -18.88
C GLY A 351 -7.85 -15.88 -20.16
N ASN A 352 -8.51 -15.04 -20.95
CA ASN A 352 -7.90 -14.45 -22.15
C ASN A 352 -8.79 -13.30 -22.60
N SER A 353 -8.18 -12.12 -22.82
CA SER A 353 -8.77 -10.99 -23.54
C SER A 353 -9.93 -10.25 -22.83
N TYR A 354 -9.61 -9.52 -21.76
CA TYR A 354 -10.36 -8.32 -21.42
C TYR A 354 -9.64 -7.14 -22.09
N SER A 355 -10.36 -6.24 -22.74
CA SER A 355 -9.72 -5.10 -23.40
C SER A 355 -8.91 -4.28 -22.37
N ALA A 356 -7.77 -3.74 -22.81
CA ALA A 356 -6.86 -2.95 -21.97
C ALA A 356 -7.51 -1.73 -21.27
N ASN A 357 -8.76 -1.42 -21.63
CA ASN A 357 -9.53 -0.28 -21.14
C ASN A 357 -10.68 -0.66 -20.18
N GLY A 358 -10.87 -1.93 -19.80
CA GLY A 358 -12.05 -2.35 -19.02
C GLY A 358 -11.87 -3.47 -17.99
N ALA A 359 -10.71 -4.12 -17.91
CA ALA A 359 -10.50 -5.32 -17.10
C ALA A 359 -10.50 -5.07 -15.58
N GLY A 360 -11.62 -5.31 -14.88
CA GLY A 360 -11.67 -5.25 -13.42
C GLY A 360 -12.76 -6.06 -12.70
N VAL A 361 -12.64 -6.19 -11.37
CA VAL A 361 -13.70 -6.70 -10.49
C VAL A 361 -14.35 -5.50 -9.79
N ARG A 362 -15.68 -5.40 -9.82
CA ARG A 362 -16.43 -4.32 -9.18
C ARG A 362 -17.61 -4.85 -8.39
N THR A 363 -17.80 -4.36 -7.18
CA THR A 363 -19.05 -4.57 -6.42
C THR A 363 -20.09 -3.51 -6.79
N ILE A 364 -21.33 -3.95 -7.03
CA ILE A 364 -22.45 -3.13 -7.46
C ILE A 364 -23.61 -3.31 -6.49
N THR A 365 -24.02 -2.20 -5.87
CA THR A 365 -25.11 -2.13 -4.89
C THR A 365 -26.28 -1.26 -5.38
N ASP A 366 -26.09 -0.54 -6.49
CA ASP A 366 -27.09 0.38 -7.04
C ASP A 366 -28.30 -0.40 -7.57
N SER A 367 -29.53 0.10 -7.33
CA SER A 367 -30.76 -0.53 -7.83
C SER A 367 -30.82 -0.61 -9.36
N PHE A 368 -30.07 0.26 -10.03
CA PHE A 368 -29.95 0.30 -11.47
C PHE A 368 -28.51 0.65 -11.83
N TYR A 369 -27.83 -0.30 -12.47
CA TYR A 369 -26.46 -0.15 -12.92
C TYR A 369 -26.41 -0.10 -14.44
N ASN A 370 -25.87 1.00 -14.97
CA ASN A 370 -25.63 1.20 -16.39
C ASN A 370 -24.14 1.48 -16.64
N PRO A 371 -23.38 0.55 -17.24
CA PRO A 371 -21.98 0.77 -17.56
C PRO A 371 -21.85 1.80 -18.70
N LYS A 372 -21.09 2.87 -18.46
CA LYS A 372 -20.82 3.94 -19.44
C LYS A 372 -19.86 3.53 -20.57
N TYR A 373 -19.17 2.39 -20.45
CA TYR A 373 -18.17 1.90 -21.39
C TYR A 373 -18.20 0.36 -21.45
N ASN A 374 -17.43 -0.27 -22.36
CA ASN A 374 -17.18 -1.71 -22.36
C ASN A 374 -16.47 -2.10 -21.05
N ASP A 375 -17.24 -2.27 -19.99
CA ASP A 375 -16.80 -2.72 -18.67
C ASP A 375 -16.60 -4.24 -18.75
N ASP A 376 -15.58 -4.65 -19.48
CA ASP A 376 -15.10 -6.02 -19.67
C ASP A 376 -14.59 -6.55 -18.31
N GLY A 377 -15.43 -7.21 -17.51
CA GLY A 377 -15.03 -7.56 -16.14
C GLY A 377 -15.98 -8.42 -15.34
N ILE A 378 -15.65 -8.62 -14.07
CA ILE A 378 -16.50 -9.33 -13.10
C ILE A 378 -17.35 -8.32 -12.33
N LYS A 379 -18.65 -8.48 -12.41
CA LYS A 379 -19.65 -7.70 -11.69
C LYS A 379 -20.13 -8.51 -10.50
N LEU A 380 -19.80 -8.06 -9.30
CA LEU A 380 -20.29 -8.63 -8.05
C LEU A 380 -21.55 -7.88 -7.63
N ILE A 381 -22.69 -8.56 -7.59
CA ILE A 381 -23.99 -7.96 -7.38
C ILE A 381 -24.44 -8.18 -5.94
N ASP A 382 -24.61 -7.09 -5.19
CA ASP A 382 -25.25 -7.09 -3.88
C ASP A 382 -26.62 -6.40 -3.98
N ALA A 383 -27.66 -7.21 -4.12
CA ALA A 383 -29.04 -6.75 -4.22
C ALA A 383 -29.71 -6.58 -2.84
N SER A 384 -28.99 -6.72 -1.71
CA SER A 384 -29.61 -6.74 -0.38
C SER A 384 -30.38 -5.47 -0.02
N GLY A 385 -29.92 -4.32 -0.52
CA GLY A 385 -30.59 -3.02 -0.36
C GLY A 385 -31.73 -2.75 -1.35
N ASN A 386 -32.00 -3.65 -2.30
CA ASN A 386 -32.88 -3.41 -3.46
C ASN A 386 -34.09 -4.37 -3.49
N PRO A 387 -35.07 -4.21 -2.58
CA PRO A 387 -36.23 -5.11 -2.49
C PRO A 387 -37.16 -5.07 -3.71
N GLY A 388 -37.09 -4.01 -4.52
CA GLY A 388 -37.82 -3.90 -5.80
C GLY A 388 -37.13 -4.59 -6.98
N GLY A 389 -36.01 -5.29 -6.74
CA GLY A 389 -35.15 -5.84 -7.77
C GLY A 389 -34.05 -4.87 -8.20
N MET A 390 -32.99 -5.43 -8.75
CA MET A 390 -31.83 -4.71 -9.26
C MET A 390 -31.67 -4.98 -10.76
N VAL A 391 -31.42 -3.93 -11.55
CA VAL A 391 -31.17 -4.05 -12.99
C VAL A 391 -29.70 -3.81 -13.30
N VAL A 392 -29.07 -4.77 -13.96
CA VAL A 392 -27.71 -4.71 -14.48
C VAL A 392 -27.81 -4.59 -15.99
N MET A 393 -27.66 -3.38 -16.52
CA MET A 393 -27.60 -3.19 -17.96
C MET A 393 -26.26 -3.66 -18.51
N LEU A 394 -26.29 -4.39 -19.61
CA LEU A 394 -25.16 -4.55 -20.51
C LEU A 394 -24.97 -3.20 -21.23
N SER A 395 -23.73 -2.91 -21.60
CA SER A 395 -23.24 -1.68 -22.27
C SER A 395 -24.27 -0.75 -22.94
N GLU A 396 -24.08 0.55 -22.79
CA GLU A 396 -24.90 1.59 -23.45
C GLU A 396 -25.05 1.41 -24.97
N GLY A 397 -26.26 1.63 -25.48
CA GLY A 397 -26.54 1.60 -26.92
C GLY A 397 -25.68 2.61 -27.69
N GLY A 398 -24.91 2.12 -28.67
CA GLY A 398 -23.99 2.94 -29.47
C GLY A 398 -22.52 2.84 -29.03
N ALA A 399 -22.21 2.22 -27.90
CA ALA A 399 -20.84 1.83 -27.55
C ALA A 399 -20.41 0.63 -28.42
N ALA A 400 -19.27 0.74 -29.11
CA ALA A 400 -18.74 -0.33 -29.95
C ALA A 400 -18.33 -1.54 -29.09
N GLN A 401 -19.23 -2.53 -28.94
CA GLN A 401 -18.91 -3.80 -28.29
C GLN A 401 -17.87 -4.57 -29.11
N ILE A 402 -16.85 -5.08 -28.43
CA ILE A 402 -15.80 -5.88 -29.07
C ILE A 402 -16.31 -7.33 -29.17
N ILE A 403 -16.30 -7.89 -30.38
CA ILE A 403 -16.63 -9.32 -30.57
C ILE A 403 -15.68 -10.17 -29.72
N GLY A 404 -16.25 -11.04 -28.90
CA GLY A 404 -15.53 -11.86 -27.93
C GLY A 404 -15.45 -11.29 -26.51
N ALA A 405 -15.96 -10.07 -26.27
CA ALA A 405 -16.02 -9.49 -24.93
C ALA A 405 -16.82 -10.40 -23.97
N GLU A 406 -16.29 -10.61 -22.77
CA GLU A 406 -16.93 -11.44 -21.75
C GLU A 406 -17.38 -10.63 -20.54
N GLN A 407 -18.55 -10.98 -20.02
CA GLN A 407 -19.14 -10.41 -18.81
C GLN A 407 -19.38 -11.52 -17.81
N VAL A 408 -18.83 -11.39 -16.61
CA VAL A 408 -19.03 -12.36 -15.53
C VAL A 408 -19.82 -11.69 -14.43
N ILE A 409 -21.09 -12.03 -14.27
CA ILE A 409 -21.98 -11.42 -13.28
C ILE A 409 -22.23 -12.45 -12.18
N ILE A 410 -21.96 -12.09 -10.93
CA ILE A 410 -22.03 -13.01 -9.79
C ILE A 410 -22.82 -12.35 -8.66
N ARG A 411 -23.85 -13.02 -8.18
CA ARG A 411 -24.59 -12.59 -6.99
C ARG A 411 -23.78 -12.86 -5.72
N ILE A 412 -23.66 -11.89 -4.81
CA ILE A 412 -22.90 -12.05 -3.58
C ILE A 412 -23.74 -11.95 -2.29
N ASP A 413 -24.99 -11.49 -2.40
CA ASP A 413 -25.97 -11.43 -1.31
C ASP A 413 -26.90 -12.65 -1.27
N ASP A 414 -27.53 -12.87 -0.12
CA ASP A 414 -28.54 -13.92 0.13
C ASP A 414 -29.97 -13.37 0.29
N SER A 415 -30.23 -12.13 -0.14
CA SER A 415 -31.54 -11.49 0.07
C SER A 415 -32.68 -12.11 -0.73
N GLY A 416 -32.36 -12.85 -1.79
CA GLY A 416 -33.35 -13.39 -2.73
C GLY A 416 -33.99 -12.34 -3.65
N ASN A 417 -33.68 -11.04 -3.48
CA ASN A 417 -34.16 -9.95 -4.32
C ASN A 417 -33.80 -10.19 -5.80
N GLU A 418 -34.68 -9.86 -6.74
CA GLU A 418 -34.44 -10.15 -8.15
C GLU A 418 -33.24 -9.38 -8.72
N VAL A 419 -32.46 -10.02 -9.60
CA VAL A 419 -31.40 -9.36 -10.36
C VAL A 419 -31.65 -9.61 -11.84
N ILE A 420 -32.01 -8.56 -12.56
CA ILE A 420 -32.31 -8.58 -13.99
C ILE A 420 -31.09 -8.08 -14.75
N ILE A 421 -30.59 -8.89 -15.66
CA ILE A 421 -29.55 -8.53 -16.62
C ILE A 421 -30.25 -8.09 -17.89
N ASP A 422 -30.14 -6.81 -18.23
CA ASP A 422 -30.79 -6.21 -19.38
C ASP A 422 -29.76 -6.03 -20.50
N GLY A 423 -30.02 -6.59 -21.68
CA GLY A 423 -29.14 -6.50 -22.84
C GLY A 423 -29.14 -5.13 -23.51
N HIS A 424 -29.96 -4.19 -23.03
CA HIS A 424 -30.04 -2.81 -23.48
C HIS A 424 -30.26 -2.70 -25.00
N ASN A 425 -31.35 -3.34 -25.46
CA ASN A 425 -31.72 -3.53 -26.87
C ASN A 425 -30.81 -4.49 -27.66
N THR A 426 -29.81 -5.10 -27.03
CA THR A 426 -29.05 -6.22 -27.60
C THR A 426 -29.58 -7.54 -27.04
N PRO A 427 -29.94 -8.53 -27.86
CA PRO A 427 -30.46 -9.79 -27.35
C PRO A 427 -29.39 -10.59 -26.57
N ILE A 428 -29.81 -11.25 -25.50
CA ILE A 428 -29.09 -12.23 -24.68
C ILE A 428 -29.74 -13.61 -24.91
N ASN A 429 -29.07 -14.49 -25.66
CA ASN A 429 -29.65 -15.77 -26.11
C ASN A 429 -31.06 -15.57 -26.70
N GLY A 430 -31.25 -14.55 -27.56
CA GLY A 430 -32.52 -14.23 -28.23
C GLY A 430 -33.57 -13.47 -27.40
N ALA A 431 -33.34 -13.18 -26.12
CA ALA A 431 -34.23 -12.39 -25.26
C ALA A 431 -33.56 -11.08 -24.84
N PHE A 432 -34.31 -9.99 -24.61
CA PHE A 432 -33.69 -8.72 -24.21
C PHE A 432 -33.26 -8.66 -22.75
N THR A 433 -33.78 -9.54 -21.90
CA THR A 433 -33.42 -9.62 -20.48
C THR A 433 -33.21 -11.07 -20.04
N ARG A 434 -32.43 -11.24 -18.99
CA ARG A 434 -32.20 -12.51 -18.28
C ARG A 434 -32.21 -12.27 -16.78
N THR A 435 -32.71 -13.21 -15.99
CA THR A 435 -32.66 -13.09 -14.53
C THR A 435 -31.49 -13.92 -14.01
N LEU A 436 -30.64 -13.31 -13.19
CA LEU A 436 -29.61 -14.03 -12.44
C LEU A 436 -30.28 -14.79 -11.29
N GLY A 437 -29.83 -16.02 -11.02
CA GLY A 437 -30.42 -16.85 -9.96
C GLY A 437 -30.50 -16.14 -8.60
N SER A 438 -31.51 -16.50 -7.81
CA SER A 438 -31.80 -15.89 -6.50
C SER A 438 -30.88 -16.40 -5.38
N ALA A 439 -30.15 -17.49 -5.62
CA ALA A 439 -29.22 -18.05 -4.67
C ALA A 439 -27.92 -17.24 -4.63
N LYS A 440 -27.35 -17.14 -3.43
CA LYS A 440 -26.02 -16.59 -3.24
C LYS A 440 -25.02 -17.34 -4.14
N TYR A 441 -24.21 -16.61 -4.91
CA TYR A 441 -23.26 -17.10 -5.93
C TYR A 441 -23.85 -17.63 -7.22
N SER A 442 -25.14 -17.40 -7.50
CA SER A 442 -25.61 -17.54 -8.88
C SER A 442 -24.73 -16.70 -9.81
N LYS A 443 -24.30 -17.29 -10.92
CA LYS A 443 -23.27 -16.74 -11.80
C LYS A 443 -23.70 -16.83 -13.25
N MET A 444 -23.73 -15.70 -13.96
CA MET A 444 -23.94 -15.68 -15.40
C MET A 444 -22.66 -15.26 -16.11
N VAL A 445 -22.21 -16.06 -17.06
CA VAL A 445 -21.11 -15.70 -17.97
C VAL A 445 -21.69 -15.43 -19.34
N LEU A 446 -21.51 -14.21 -19.84
CA LEU A 446 -21.97 -13.78 -21.14
C LEU A 446 -20.78 -13.52 -22.06
N ARG A 447 -20.93 -13.80 -23.35
CA ARG A 447 -19.96 -13.40 -24.38
C ARG A 447 -20.67 -12.69 -25.51
N TYR A 448 -20.12 -11.56 -25.94
CA TYR A 448 -20.64 -10.83 -27.09
C TYR A 448 -20.15 -11.47 -28.39
N VAL A 449 -21.08 -11.77 -29.31
CA VAL A 449 -20.82 -12.48 -30.58
C VAL A 449 -21.20 -11.65 -31.80
N GLY A 450 -21.25 -10.32 -31.68
CA GLY A 450 -21.54 -9.41 -32.78
C GLY A 450 -23.04 -9.31 -33.07
N SER A 451 -23.44 -9.52 -34.32
CA SER A 451 -24.83 -9.32 -34.78
C SER A 451 -25.87 -10.22 -34.09
N ILE A 452 -25.44 -11.30 -33.45
CA ILE A 452 -26.29 -12.21 -32.66
C ILE A 452 -26.57 -11.64 -31.25
N GLY A 453 -25.76 -10.69 -30.78
CA GLY A 453 -25.84 -10.12 -29.44
C GLY A 453 -24.96 -10.85 -28.42
N TRP A 454 -25.49 -11.03 -27.21
CA TRP A 454 -24.84 -11.74 -26.11
C TRP A 454 -25.29 -13.20 -26.08
N ILE A 455 -24.35 -14.12 -25.84
CA ILE A 455 -24.66 -15.51 -25.54
C ILE A 455 -24.32 -15.85 -24.10
N VAL A 456 -25.17 -16.63 -23.45
CA VAL A 456 -24.86 -17.18 -22.13
C VAL A 456 -23.98 -18.40 -22.31
N LEU A 457 -22.76 -18.33 -21.80
CA LEU A 457 -21.80 -19.43 -21.80
C LEU A 457 -22.00 -20.36 -20.59
N HIS A 458 -22.46 -19.82 -19.47
CA HIS A 458 -22.67 -20.53 -18.21
C HIS A 458 -23.70 -19.78 -17.33
N GLU A 459 -24.56 -20.53 -16.63
CA GLU A 459 -25.51 -20.05 -15.60
C GLU A 459 -25.30 -20.72 -14.25
#